data_AF-A0A951AVC0-F1
#
_entry.id   AF-A0A951AVC0-F1
#
_cell.length_a   1.000
_cell.length_b   1.000
_cell.length_c   1.000
_cell.angle_alpha   90.00
_cell.angle_beta   90.00
_cell.angle_gamma   90.00
#
_symmetry.space_group_name_H-M   'P 1'
#
loop_
_entity.id
_entity.type
_entity.pdbx_description
1 polymer ?
#
loop_
_entity_poly.entity_id
_entity_poly.type
_entity_poly.pdbx_seq_one_letter_code
_entity_poly.pdbx_strand_id
1 'polypeptide(L)'
;MSGQRAVVDRDGSTALDSRRRAPLTAGPAAGPSSLGWVPGLLPREEGMAWWAEMTSCLAETTDAGERRRYLRSYRRSVPQLIWTSWTSQVRQAQQATAAVNTRTISAGLDMPDMSRVTPEDKFGIKLRASSAPTTPEQRYSLVAGSIYLVGGILGFFVTGFNNVTEMTNHALFGIFMVNPFHNVVHLALGVFWLLAAFALTPAGTEGMNVAIGTTFLLATVLGWLGLFSVLSIPSGASADNVVHLITAAATFVLGCGLFRAATGQPAAA
;
A
#
# COMPACT_ATOMS: atom_id res chain seq x y z
N MET A 1 50.77 -44.04 -40.09
CA MET A 1 50.64 -43.92 -41.57
C MET A 1 49.33 -43.18 -41.83
N SER A 2 49.38 -41.85 -41.90
CA SER A 2 49.35 -41.05 -43.15
C SER A 2 48.17 -41.39 -44.06
N GLY A 3 47.29 -40.42 -44.33
CA GLY A 3 46.18 -40.60 -45.25
C GLY A 3 45.17 -39.45 -45.30
N GLN A 4 45.65 -38.21 -45.41
CA GLN A 4 44.84 -37.06 -45.81
C GLN A 4 44.46 -37.23 -47.29
N ARG A 5 43.17 -37.08 -47.64
CA ARG A 5 42.76 -36.65 -48.99
C ARG A 5 41.74 -35.53 -48.87
N ALA A 6 42.25 -34.32 -49.07
CA ALA A 6 41.46 -33.18 -49.47
C ALA A 6 41.02 -33.38 -50.92
N VAL A 7 39.73 -33.19 -51.19
CA VAL A 7 39.25 -32.80 -52.52
C VAL A 7 38.76 -31.38 -52.36
N VAL A 8 39.53 -30.46 -52.94
CA VAL A 8 39.11 -29.09 -53.21
C VAL A 8 38.22 -29.19 -54.44
N ASP A 9 36.98 -28.74 -54.32
CA ASP A 9 36.25 -28.25 -55.49
C ASP A 9 35.99 -26.76 -55.31
N ARG A 10 36.43 -26.02 -56.33
CA ARG A 10 36.21 -24.60 -56.53
C ARG A 10 34.86 -24.50 -57.20
N ASP A 11 33.89 -23.82 -56.57
CA ASP A 11 32.98 -22.94 -57.30
C ASP A 11 32.20 -22.06 -56.34
N GLY A 12 32.35 -20.75 -56.53
CA GLY A 12 31.70 -19.72 -55.74
C GLY A 12 30.22 -19.59 -56.12
N SER A 13 29.36 -20.33 -55.44
CA SER A 13 27.94 -19.96 -55.32
C SER A 13 27.45 -20.19 -53.89
N THR A 14 27.39 -19.11 -53.13
CA THR A 14 26.67 -19.06 -51.86
C THR A 14 25.18 -19.12 -52.17
N ALA A 15 24.61 -20.33 -52.16
CA ALA A 15 23.16 -20.51 -52.08
C ALA A 15 22.69 -20.01 -50.71
N LEU A 16 22.23 -18.76 -50.66
CA LEU A 16 21.50 -18.20 -49.54
C LEU A 16 20.20 -19.03 -49.38
N ASP A 17 20.16 -19.94 -48.41
CA ASP A 17 18.90 -20.54 -47.92
C ASP A 17 18.04 -19.41 -47.34
N SER A 18 17.22 -18.83 -48.20
CA SER A 18 16.27 -17.78 -47.88
C SER A 18 15.06 -18.35 -47.13
N ARG A 19 15.29 -19.06 -46.03
CA ARG A 19 14.29 -19.26 -45.00
C ARG A 19 14.20 -18.01 -44.13
N ARG A 20 13.65 -16.96 -44.76
CA ARG A 20 13.10 -15.78 -44.11
C ARG A 20 11.99 -16.28 -43.18
N ARG A 21 12.32 -16.57 -41.91
CA ARG A 21 11.31 -16.62 -40.85
C ARG A 21 10.67 -15.25 -40.84
N ALA A 22 9.40 -15.17 -41.23
CA ALA A 22 8.58 -14.01 -40.97
C ALA A 22 8.71 -13.65 -39.48
N PRO A 23 8.77 -12.36 -39.11
CA PRO A 23 8.62 -11.99 -37.71
C PRO A 23 7.27 -12.57 -37.27
N LEU A 24 7.28 -13.48 -36.30
CA LEU A 24 6.07 -13.83 -35.59
C LEU A 24 5.58 -12.52 -35.00
N THR A 25 4.52 -11.95 -35.57
CA THR A 25 3.76 -10.89 -34.93
C THR A 25 3.23 -11.50 -33.64
N ALA A 26 3.97 -11.31 -32.54
CA ALA A 26 3.53 -11.69 -31.22
C ALA A 26 2.29 -10.86 -30.94
N GLY A 27 1.11 -11.47 -31.09
CA GLY A 27 -0.10 -10.93 -30.50
C GLY A 27 0.12 -10.76 -29.00
N PRO A 28 -0.61 -9.84 -28.33
CA PRO A 28 -0.44 -9.58 -26.91
C PRO A 28 -0.51 -10.91 -26.16
N ALA A 29 0.57 -11.28 -25.48
CA ALA A 29 0.65 -12.53 -24.75
C ALA A 29 -0.58 -12.64 -23.84
N ALA A 30 -1.39 -13.68 -24.03
CA ALA A 30 -2.61 -13.86 -23.27
C ALA A 30 -2.27 -13.95 -21.78
N GLY A 31 -2.57 -12.88 -21.03
CA GLY A 31 -2.28 -12.78 -19.62
C GLY A 31 -3.14 -13.73 -18.77
N PRO A 32 -2.79 -13.89 -17.48
CA PRO A 32 -3.53 -14.76 -16.58
C PRO A 32 -4.97 -14.24 -16.36
N SER A 33 -5.97 -15.09 -16.63
CA SER A 33 -7.39 -14.75 -16.50
C SER A 33 -7.78 -14.17 -15.13
N SER A 34 -7.11 -14.61 -14.06
CA SER A 34 -7.37 -14.13 -12.69
C SER A 34 -7.05 -12.65 -12.43
N LEU A 35 -6.27 -12.00 -13.31
CA LEU A 35 -5.90 -10.59 -13.20
C LEU A 35 -6.49 -9.75 -14.35
N GLY A 36 -7.26 -10.35 -15.27
CA GLY A 36 -7.78 -9.66 -16.46
C GLY A 36 -8.75 -8.50 -16.16
N TRP A 37 -9.29 -8.42 -14.95
CA TRP A 37 -10.15 -7.33 -14.49
C TRP A 37 -9.38 -6.10 -13.99
N VAL A 38 -8.11 -6.25 -13.62
CA VAL A 38 -7.30 -5.18 -13.00
C VAL A 38 -7.13 -3.97 -13.91
N PRO A 39 -6.81 -4.12 -15.22
CA PRO A 39 -6.69 -2.97 -16.13
C PRO A 39 -7.99 -2.16 -16.26
N GLY A 40 -9.15 -2.77 -16.01
CA GLY A 40 -10.45 -2.10 -16.05
C GLY A 40 -10.74 -1.19 -14.85
N LEU A 41 -10.00 -1.32 -13.76
CA LEU A 41 -10.12 -0.48 -12.55
C LEU A 41 -9.08 0.64 -12.48
N LEU A 42 -8.10 0.62 -13.38
CA LEU A 42 -7.05 1.61 -13.49
C LEU A 42 -7.42 2.64 -14.59
N PRO A 43 -6.92 3.88 -14.52
CA PRO A 43 -7.01 4.82 -15.65
C PRO A 43 -6.45 4.17 -16.93
N ARG A 44 -7.11 4.36 -18.08
CA ARG A 44 -6.87 3.56 -19.31
C ARG A 44 -5.40 3.38 -19.68
N GLU A 45 -4.61 4.45 -19.65
CA GLU A 45 -3.19 4.39 -20.03
C GLU A 45 -2.35 3.60 -19.02
N GLU A 46 -2.63 3.76 -17.73
CA GLU A 46 -1.93 3.08 -16.64
C GLU A 46 -2.29 1.59 -16.57
N GLY A 47 -3.57 1.27 -16.78
CA GLY A 47 -4.05 -0.11 -16.80
C GLY A 47 -3.40 -0.93 -17.91
N MET A 48 -3.22 -0.34 -19.10
CA MET A 48 -2.58 -1.01 -20.24
C MET A 48 -1.07 -1.13 -20.05
N ALA A 49 -0.40 -0.09 -19.54
CA ALA A 49 1.03 -0.12 -19.26
C ALA A 49 1.38 -1.19 -18.21
N TRP A 50 0.62 -1.23 -17.11
CA TRP A 50 0.79 -2.25 -16.07
C TRP A 50 0.53 -3.67 -16.61
N TRP A 51 -0.52 -3.85 -17.41
CA TRP A 51 -0.83 -5.14 -18.02
C TRP A 51 0.29 -5.61 -18.96
N ALA A 52 0.87 -4.70 -19.75
CA ALA A 52 1.98 -5.01 -20.64
C ALA A 52 3.24 -5.46 -19.87
N GLU A 53 3.60 -4.75 -18.80
CA GLU A 53 4.75 -5.11 -17.95
C GLU A 53 4.53 -6.44 -17.21
N MET A 54 3.34 -6.65 -16.66
CA MET A 54 2.98 -7.88 -15.94
C MET A 54 3.00 -9.09 -16.88
N THR A 55 2.45 -8.96 -18.08
CA THR A 55 2.47 -10.03 -19.09
C THR A 55 3.86 -10.28 -19.66
N SER A 56 4.71 -9.26 -19.83
CA SER A 56 6.12 -9.45 -20.27
C SER A 56 6.95 -10.18 -19.22
N CYS A 57 6.87 -9.78 -17.94
CA CYS A 57 7.58 -10.46 -16.84
C CYS A 57 7.16 -11.93 -16.72
N LEU A 58 5.88 -12.23 -16.92
CA LEU A 58 5.43 -13.63 -16.94
C LEU A 58 5.83 -14.40 -18.19
N ALA A 59 6.04 -13.74 -19.32
CA ALA A 59 6.54 -14.39 -20.53
C ALA A 59 8.01 -14.80 -20.39
N GLU A 60 8.80 -14.02 -19.65
CA GLU A 60 10.21 -14.32 -19.35
C GLU A 60 10.38 -15.43 -18.29
N THR A 61 9.37 -15.63 -17.43
CA THR A 61 9.42 -16.66 -16.38
C THR A 61 9.00 -18.03 -16.93
N THR A 62 9.98 -18.92 -17.15
CA THR A 62 9.74 -20.29 -17.66
C THR A 62 9.45 -21.31 -16.54
N ASP A 63 9.86 -21.05 -15.29
CA ASP A 63 9.57 -21.94 -14.16
C ASP A 63 8.13 -21.77 -13.62
N ALA A 64 7.42 -22.89 -13.44
CA ALA A 64 6.04 -22.90 -12.97
C ALA A 64 5.90 -22.53 -11.48
N GLY A 65 6.93 -22.80 -10.66
CA GLY A 65 6.95 -22.45 -9.24
C GLY A 65 7.10 -20.94 -9.02
N GLU A 66 8.02 -20.32 -9.74
CA GLU A 66 8.26 -18.87 -9.76
C GLU A 66 7.08 -18.11 -10.34
N ARG A 67 6.51 -18.58 -11.47
CA ARG A 67 5.30 -18.00 -12.05
C ARG A 67 4.16 -17.90 -11.03
N ARG A 68 3.95 -18.95 -10.23
CA ARG A 68 2.94 -18.96 -9.15
C ARG A 68 3.28 -18.01 -7.99
N ARG A 69 4.56 -17.76 -7.71
CA ARG A 69 5.00 -16.78 -6.70
C ARG A 69 4.79 -15.36 -7.20
N TYR A 70 5.15 -15.05 -8.44
CA TYR A 70 4.90 -13.75 -9.07
C TYR A 70 3.41 -13.42 -9.11
N LEU A 71 2.57 -14.36 -9.55
CA LEU A 71 1.11 -14.16 -9.54
C LEU A 71 0.54 -13.87 -8.15
N ARG A 72 1.05 -14.53 -7.10
CA ARG A 72 0.66 -14.25 -5.72
C ARG A 72 1.13 -12.87 -5.26
N SER A 73 2.33 -12.46 -5.68
CA SER A 73 2.87 -11.13 -5.41
C SER A 73 2.00 -10.04 -6.05
N TYR A 74 1.73 -10.16 -7.36
CA TYR A 74 0.86 -9.22 -8.08
C TYR A 74 -0.53 -9.12 -7.46
N ARG A 75 -1.17 -10.24 -7.10
CA ARG A 75 -2.48 -10.19 -6.42
C ARG A 75 -2.47 -9.43 -5.11
N ARG A 76 -1.36 -9.46 -4.35
CA ARG A 76 -1.23 -8.73 -3.08
C ARG A 76 -1.01 -7.23 -3.29
N SER A 77 -0.39 -6.84 -4.39
CA SER A 77 -0.13 -5.42 -4.71
C SER A 77 -1.28 -4.73 -5.44
N VAL A 78 -2.26 -5.46 -6.00
CA VAL A 78 -3.43 -4.88 -6.70
C VAL A 78 -4.19 -3.82 -5.89
N PRO A 79 -4.53 -4.02 -4.59
CA PRO A 79 -5.24 -2.98 -3.83
C PRO A 79 -4.44 -1.68 -3.71
N GLN A 80 -3.12 -1.79 -3.51
CA GLN A 80 -2.22 -0.64 -3.47
C GLN A 80 -2.12 0.03 -4.84
N LEU A 81 -2.01 -0.74 -5.92
CA LEU A 81 -1.94 -0.24 -7.29
C LEU A 81 -3.22 0.52 -7.69
N ILE A 82 -4.39 -0.02 -7.36
CA ILE A 82 -5.67 0.67 -7.55
C ILE A 82 -5.64 1.95 -6.73
N TRP A 83 -5.32 1.89 -5.45
CA TRP A 83 -5.28 3.08 -4.61
C TRP A 83 -4.36 4.19 -5.14
N THR A 84 -3.13 3.87 -5.55
CA THR A 84 -2.16 4.85 -6.04
C THR A 84 -2.45 5.38 -7.44
N SER A 85 -3.14 4.60 -8.28
CA SER A 85 -3.53 5.06 -9.63
C SER A 85 -4.60 6.16 -9.61
N TRP A 86 -5.45 6.21 -8.57
CA TRP A 86 -6.49 7.23 -8.42
C TRP A 86 -6.00 8.52 -7.74
N THR A 87 -4.77 8.55 -7.19
CA THR A 87 -4.15 9.73 -6.56
C THR A 87 -3.19 10.50 -7.49
N SER A 88 -3.32 10.30 -8.81
CA SER A 88 -2.41 10.69 -9.89
C SER A 88 -2.13 12.20 -10.11
N GLN A 89 -2.42 13.08 -9.16
CA GLN A 89 -1.90 14.46 -9.20
C GLN A 89 -0.39 14.55 -8.87
N VAL A 90 0.20 13.48 -8.32
CA VAL A 90 1.63 13.44 -7.91
C VAL A 90 2.58 13.18 -9.10
N ARG A 91 2.09 12.70 -10.24
CA ARG A 91 2.94 12.23 -11.36
C ARG A 91 3.58 13.36 -12.18
N GLN A 92 2.96 14.54 -12.26
CA GLN A 92 3.54 15.68 -12.98
C GLN A 92 4.76 16.28 -12.26
N ALA A 93 4.80 16.22 -10.92
CA ALA A 93 5.87 16.82 -10.13
C ALA A 93 7.20 16.04 -10.19
N GLN A 94 7.16 14.70 -10.27
CA GLN A 94 8.36 13.85 -10.28
C GLN A 94 9.05 13.74 -11.65
N GLN A 95 8.29 13.77 -12.75
CA GLN A 95 8.90 13.71 -14.09
C GLN A 95 9.68 14.99 -14.42
N ALA A 96 9.24 16.14 -13.92
CA ALA A 96 9.97 17.41 -14.06
C ALA A 96 11.31 17.42 -13.29
N THR A 97 11.42 16.68 -12.18
CA THR A 97 12.64 16.60 -11.37
C THR A 97 13.61 15.50 -11.84
N ALA A 98 13.11 14.40 -12.40
CA ALA A 98 13.95 13.31 -12.91
C ALA A 98 14.76 13.71 -14.17
N ALA A 99 14.22 14.60 -15.00
CA ALA A 99 14.91 15.08 -16.21
C ALA A 99 16.15 15.94 -15.92
N VAL A 100 16.35 16.39 -14.67
CA VAL A 100 17.44 17.32 -14.28
C VAL A 100 18.73 16.59 -13.86
N ASN A 101 18.70 15.28 -13.56
CA ASN A 101 19.83 14.59 -12.89
C ASN A 101 20.60 13.54 -13.73
N THR A 102 20.40 13.44 -15.04
CA THR A 102 21.08 12.42 -15.88
C THR A 102 22.30 12.94 -16.63
N ARG A 103 23.18 13.70 -15.98
CA ARG A 103 24.55 13.91 -16.48
C ARG A 103 25.54 13.66 -15.36
N THR A 104 26.47 12.74 -15.65
CA THR A 104 27.73 12.46 -14.92
C THR A 104 27.68 11.32 -13.91
N ILE A 105 27.78 10.07 -14.36
CA ILE A 105 28.67 9.06 -13.72
C ILE A 105 29.24 8.16 -14.84
N SER A 106 30.47 8.41 -15.23
CA SER A 106 31.30 7.50 -16.02
C SER A 106 32.75 7.65 -15.55
N ALA A 107 33.25 6.73 -14.71
CA ALA A 107 34.67 6.36 -14.59
C ALA A 107 34.90 5.31 -13.48
N GLY A 108 35.69 4.28 -13.78
CA GLY A 108 36.54 3.58 -12.80
C GLY A 108 36.11 2.18 -12.37
N LEU A 109 36.75 1.15 -12.94
CA LEU A 109 36.72 -0.25 -12.48
C LEU A 109 37.71 -0.44 -11.31
N ASP A 110 37.22 -0.96 -10.19
CA ASP A 110 38.01 -1.72 -9.20
C ASP A 110 37.15 -2.92 -8.76
N MET A 111 37.61 -4.15 -9.01
CA MET A 111 36.88 -5.38 -8.70
C MET A 111 37.32 -5.89 -7.32
N PRO A 112 36.44 -5.95 -6.30
CA PRO A 112 36.80 -6.42 -4.98
C PRO A 112 36.98 -7.96 -4.90
N ASP A 113 37.89 -8.38 -4.02
CA ASP A 113 38.25 -9.76 -3.66
C ASP A 113 37.02 -10.65 -3.34
N MET A 114 36.81 -11.68 -4.16
CA MET A 114 35.67 -12.60 -4.10
C MET A 114 35.75 -13.65 -2.98
N SER A 115 36.82 -13.65 -2.16
CA SER A 115 37.01 -14.65 -1.10
C SER A 115 36.31 -14.32 0.23
N ARG A 116 35.68 -13.15 0.34
CA ARG A 116 34.89 -12.72 1.51
C ARG A 116 33.42 -12.41 1.19
N VAL A 117 32.86 -13.10 0.20
CA VAL A 117 31.42 -12.99 -0.11
C VAL A 117 30.67 -13.93 0.83
N THR A 118 29.92 -13.38 1.79
CA THR A 118 29.08 -14.18 2.69
C THR A 118 27.99 -14.89 1.87
N PRO A 119 27.43 -16.01 2.36
CA PRO A 119 26.36 -16.72 1.64
C PRO A 119 25.13 -15.84 1.33
N GLU A 120 24.92 -14.76 2.09
CA GLU A 120 23.86 -13.77 1.84
C GLU A 120 24.03 -13.07 0.49
N ASP A 121 25.25 -12.69 0.12
CA ASP A 121 25.58 -12.04 -1.15
C ASP A 121 25.60 -13.04 -2.31
N LYS A 122 25.98 -14.30 -2.05
CA LYS A 122 26.09 -15.36 -3.06
C LYS A 122 24.73 -15.90 -3.53
N PHE A 123 23.72 -15.90 -2.66
CA PHE A 123 22.42 -16.51 -2.94
C PHE A 123 21.23 -15.55 -2.80
N GLY A 124 21.47 -14.28 -2.47
CA GLY A 124 20.42 -13.26 -2.36
C GLY A 124 19.37 -13.55 -1.28
N ILE A 125 19.66 -14.46 -0.35
CA ILE A 125 18.75 -14.82 0.74
C ILE A 125 18.96 -13.79 1.85
N LYS A 126 18.18 -12.69 1.81
CA LYS A 126 17.98 -11.85 2.99
C LYS A 126 17.30 -12.70 4.06
N LEU A 127 18.06 -13.24 5.00
CA LEU A 127 17.51 -13.78 6.25
C LEU A 127 16.64 -12.67 6.86
N ARG A 128 15.33 -12.90 6.82
CA ARG A 128 14.22 -12.09 7.36
C ARG A 128 14.65 -10.68 7.77
N ALA A 129 14.42 -9.71 6.88
CA ALA A 129 14.61 -8.29 7.16
C ALA A 129 14.23 -8.01 8.63
N SER A 130 15.22 -7.53 9.39
CA SER A 130 15.00 -6.91 10.69
C SER A 130 13.71 -6.10 10.62
N SER A 131 12.78 -6.31 11.55
CA SER A 131 11.49 -5.62 11.57
C SER A 131 11.69 -4.16 11.19
N ALA A 132 11.21 -3.77 10.01
CA ALA A 132 11.35 -2.40 9.56
C ALA A 132 10.82 -1.48 10.68
N PRO A 133 11.48 -0.35 10.97
CA PRO A 133 11.03 0.56 12.01
C PRO A 133 9.55 0.89 11.78
N THR A 134 8.72 0.78 12.83
CA THR A 134 7.30 1.14 12.75
C THR A 134 7.16 2.57 12.23
N THR A 135 6.36 2.75 11.18
CA THR A 135 6.22 4.05 10.54
C THR A 135 5.39 5.01 11.42
N PRO A 136 5.49 6.34 11.25
CA PRO A 136 4.74 7.30 12.04
C PRO A 136 3.23 7.03 12.06
N GLU A 137 2.65 6.69 10.92
CA GLU A 137 1.24 6.34 10.76
C GLU A 137 0.86 5.07 11.54
N GLN A 138 1.70 4.04 11.54
CA GLN A 138 1.50 2.83 12.34
C GLN A 138 1.62 3.11 13.84
N ARG A 139 2.56 3.98 14.25
CA ARG A 139 2.70 4.41 15.64
C ARG A 139 1.49 5.23 16.09
N TYR A 140 0.98 6.12 15.25
CA TYR A 140 -0.23 6.87 15.54
C TYR A 140 -1.41 5.91 15.74
N SER A 141 -1.64 4.98 14.81
CA SER A 141 -2.73 4.00 14.92
C SER A 141 -2.58 3.14 16.18
N LEU A 142 -1.36 2.78 16.59
CA LEU A 142 -1.13 2.06 17.84
C LEU A 142 -1.60 2.85 19.06
N VAL A 143 -1.20 4.12 19.16
CA VAL A 143 -1.52 4.99 20.30
C VAL A 143 -3.01 5.33 20.32
N ALA A 144 -3.55 5.82 19.21
CA ALA A 144 -4.96 6.18 19.09
C ALA A 144 -5.87 4.95 19.31
N GLY A 145 -5.53 3.82 18.70
CA GLY A 145 -6.24 2.56 18.87
C GLY A 145 -6.29 2.11 20.33
N SER A 146 -5.16 2.22 21.04
CA SER A 146 -5.09 1.87 22.47
C SER A 146 -5.96 2.80 23.33
N ILE A 147 -5.93 4.11 23.06
CA ILE A 147 -6.76 5.10 23.80
C ILE A 147 -8.24 4.79 23.63
N TYR A 148 -8.69 4.58 22.39
CA TYR A 148 -10.10 4.32 22.10
C TYR A 148 -10.57 2.95 22.59
N LEU A 149 -9.71 1.93 22.55
CA LEU A 149 -10.01 0.61 23.11
C LEU A 149 -10.19 0.71 24.63
N VAL A 150 -9.25 1.35 25.34
CA VAL A 150 -9.33 1.54 26.80
C VAL A 150 -10.54 2.40 27.16
N GLY A 151 -10.77 3.51 26.43
CA GLY A 151 -11.92 4.37 26.65
C GLY A 151 -13.26 3.63 26.50
N GLY A 152 -13.40 2.81 25.47
CA GLY A 152 -14.59 1.97 25.28
C GLY A 152 -14.79 0.97 26.41
N ILE A 153 -13.72 0.32 26.89
CA ILE A 153 -13.77 -0.60 28.05
C ILE A 153 -14.21 0.15 29.31
N LEU A 154 -13.58 1.30 29.60
CA LEU A 154 -13.92 2.14 30.74
C LEU A 154 -15.37 2.66 30.68
N GLY A 155 -15.86 2.97 29.48
CA GLY A 155 -17.24 3.35 29.25
C GLY A 155 -18.23 2.31 29.75
N PHE A 156 -17.97 1.01 29.53
CA PHE A 156 -18.85 -0.06 30.03
C PHE A 156 -18.91 -0.14 31.56
N PHE A 157 -17.85 0.25 32.27
CA PHE A 157 -17.90 0.34 33.74
C PHE A 157 -18.81 1.48 34.23
N VAL A 158 -19.03 2.52 33.40
CA VAL A 158 -19.93 3.64 33.71
C VAL A 158 -21.36 3.36 33.24
N THR A 159 -21.54 2.78 32.04
CA THR A 159 -22.86 2.59 31.44
C THR A 159 -23.54 1.28 31.83
N GLY A 160 -22.77 0.25 32.16
CA GLY A 160 -23.25 -1.13 32.13
C GLY A 160 -23.64 -1.55 30.69
N PHE A 161 -24.61 -2.47 30.58
CA PHE A 161 -25.05 -3.08 29.31
C PHE A 161 -26.53 -2.81 28.97
N ASN A 162 -27.22 -1.96 29.73
CA ASN A 162 -28.62 -1.59 29.51
C ASN A 162 -28.73 -0.24 28.78
N ASN A 163 -29.92 0.09 28.24
CA ASN A 163 -30.18 1.36 27.54
C ASN A 163 -29.21 1.59 26.37
N VAL A 164 -29.04 0.54 25.55
CA VAL A 164 -27.93 0.39 24.59
C VAL A 164 -27.79 1.60 23.66
N THR A 165 -28.90 2.12 23.13
CA THR A 165 -28.93 3.22 22.14
C THR A 165 -29.64 4.47 22.64
N GLU A 166 -29.93 4.55 23.94
CA GLU A 166 -30.66 5.71 24.48
C GLU A 166 -29.70 6.88 24.74
N MET A 167 -30.24 8.10 24.74
CA MET A 167 -29.57 9.24 25.33
C MET A 167 -29.51 9.02 26.84
N THR A 168 -28.32 8.99 27.41
CA THR A 168 -28.14 8.77 28.85
C THR A 168 -27.41 9.93 29.50
N ASN A 169 -27.55 10.08 30.82
CA ASN A 169 -26.74 11.01 31.60
C ASN A 169 -25.45 10.35 32.12
N HIS A 170 -25.05 9.21 31.57
CA HIS A 170 -23.81 8.53 31.94
C HIS A 170 -22.63 9.28 31.34
N ALA A 171 -21.84 9.90 32.19
CA ALA A 171 -20.70 10.71 31.78
C ALA A 171 -19.37 10.01 32.08
N LEU A 172 -18.66 9.57 31.05
CA LEU A 172 -17.30 9.08 31.19
C LEU A 172 -16.38 10.26 31.55
N PHE A 173 -15.60 10.08 32.61
CA PHE A 173 -14.80 11.15 33.25
C PHE A 173 -15.60 12.39 33.68
N GLY A 174 -16.92 12.28 33.79
CA GLY A 174 -17.81 13.40 34.13
C GLY A 174 -18.02 14.42 33.00
N ILE A 175 -17.57 14.12 31.77
CA ILE A 175 -17.56 15.07 30.65
C ILE A 175 -18.20 14.48 29.38
N PHE A 176 -17.91 13.23 29.04
CA PHE A 176 -18.33 12.61 27.77
C PHE A 176 -19.60 11.78 27.94
N MET A 177 -20.67 12.15 27.23
CA MET A 177 -21.93 11.43 27.33
C MET A 177 -21.90 10.16 26.49
N VAL A 178 -21.99 9.01 27.16
CA VAL A 178 -21.82 7.70 26.53
C VAL A 178 -22.99 6.77 26.83
N ASN A 179 -23.31 5.90 25.88
CA ASN A 179 -24.17 4.74 26.09
C ASN A 179 -23.42 3.47 25.66
N PRO A 180 -23.96 2.26 25.92
CA PRO A 180 -23.28 1.03 25.54
C PRO A 180 -22.96 0.94 24.04
N PHE A 181 -23.83 1.46 23.17
CA PHE A 181 -23.59 1.47 21.72
C PHE A 181 -22.38 2.35 21.35
N HIS A 182 -22.24 3.52 21.97
CA HIS A 182 -21.09 4.40 21.80
C HIS A 182 -19.79 3.71 22.24
N ASN A 183 -19.83 2.97 23.36
CA ASN A 183 -18.69 2.18 23.82
C ASN A 183 -18.30 1.09 22.80
N VAL A 184 -19.27 0.38 22.21
CA VAL A 184 -18.99 -0.58 21.13
C VAL A 184 -18.33 0.10 19.94
N VAL A 185 -18.80 1.29 19.54
CA VAL A 185 -18.18 2.05 18.44
C VAL A 185 -16.73 2.42 18.79
N HIS A 186 -16.45 2.87 20.01
CA HIS A 186 -15.08 3.14 20.46
C HIS A 186 -14.20 1.89 20.43
N LEU A 187 -14.71 0.75 20.88
CA LEU A 187 -13.98 -0.52 20.80
C LEU A 187 -13.70 -0.91 19.35
N ALA A 188 -14.68 -0.81 18.46
CA ALA A 188 -14.54 -1.16 17.05
C ALA A 188 -13.49 -0.28 16.36
N LEU A 189 -13.57 1.04 16.53
CA LEU A 189 -12.58 1.97 15.98
C LEU A 189 -11.18 1.74 16.58
N GLY A 190 -11.10 1.47 17.89
CA GLY A 190 -9.87 1.10 18.56
C GLY A 190 -9.23 -0.15 17.96
N VAL A 191 -10.03 -1.22 17.76
CA VAL A 191 -9.59 -2.45 17.10
C VAL A 191 -9.13 -2.20 15.67
N PHE A 192 -9.86 -1.42 14.86
CA PHE A 192 -9.44 -1.13 13.49
C PHE A 192 -8.11 -0.39 13.43
N TRP A 193 -7.87 0.53 14.36
CA TRP A 193 -6.56 1.19 14.47
C TRP A 193 -5.44 0.23 14.89
N LEU A 194 -5.70 -0.66 15.85
CA LEU A 194 -4.70 -1.66 16.24
C LEU A 194 -4.42 -2.65 15.10
N LEU A 195 -5.45 -3.06 14.35
CA LEU A 195 -5.28 -3.84 13.13
C LEU A 195 -4.43 -3.08 12.10
N ALA A 196 -4.65 -1.77 11.94
CA ALA A 196 -3.84 -0.93 11.07
C ALA A 196 -2.37 -0.89 11.52
N ALA A 197 -2.12 -0.81 12.82
CA ALA A 197 -0.78 -0.75 13.38
C ALA A 197 -0.01 -2.06 13.23
N PHE A 198 -0.68 -3.20 13.40
CA PHE A 198 -0.01 -4.51 13.48
C PHE A 198 -0.09 -5.36 12.22
N ALA A 199 -1.14 -5.19 11.41
CA ALA A 199 -1.46 -6.11 10.32
C ALA A 199 -1.37 -5.48 8.93
N LEU A 200 -1.39 -4.15 8.81
CA LEU A 200 -1.36 -3.46 7.52
C LEU A 200 0.04 -2.96 7.16
N THR A 201 0.28 -2.84 5.85
CA THR A 201 1.44 -2.12 5.31
C THR A 201 1.31 -0.62 5.61
N PRO A 202 2.41 0.17 5.57
CA PRO A 202 2.35 1.62 5.79
C PRO A 202 1.25 2.33 4.99
N ALA A 203 1.14 2.06 3.68
CA ALA A 203 0.09 2.62 2.83
C ALA A 203 -1.33 2.13 3.22
N GLY A 204 -1.47 0.86 3.64
CA GLY A 204 -2.73 0.34 4.14
C GLY A 204 -3.15 0.96 5.47
N THR A 205 -2.19 1.20 6.36
CA THR A 205 -2.38 1.92 7.63
C THR A 205 -2.83 3.35 7.36
N GLU A 206 -2.19 4.04 6.41
CA GLU A 206 -2.58 5.39 6.00
C GLU A 206 -4.02 5.41 5.47
N GLY A 207 -4.39 4.49 4.60
CA GLY A 207 -5.77 4.36 4.09
C GLY A 207 -6.79 4.10 5.21
N MET A 208 -6.46 3.26 6.19
CA MET A 208 -7.30 3.04 7.37
C MET A 208 -7.43 4.31 8.22
N ASN A 209 -6.32 5.05 8.42
CA ASN A 209 -6.33 6.31 9.15
C ASN A 209 -7.22 7.35 8.43
N VAL A 210 -7.16 7.44 7.11
CA VAL A 210 -8.07 8.33 6.34
C VAL A 210 -9.53 7.94 6.54
N ALA A 211 -9.86 6.65 6.49
CA ALA A 211 -11.23 6.18 6.68
C ALA A 211 -11.77 6.48 8.09
N ILE A 212 -10.97 6.18 9.12
CA ILE A 212 -11.33 6.45 10.53
C ILE A 212 -11.40 7.96 10.80
N GLY A 213 -10.42 8.74 10.34
CA GLY A 213 -10.40 10.20 10.48
C GLY A 213 -11.62 10.85 9.83
N THR A 214 -12.03 10.37 8.65
CA THR A 214 -13.26 10.81 7.98
C THR A 214 -14.50 10.44 8.78
N THR A 215 -14.51 9.26 9.40
CA THR A 215 -15.62 8.82 10.27
C THR A 215 -15.79 9.76 11.47
N PHE A 216 -14.70 10.17 12.12
CA PHE A 216 -14.73 11.16 13.21
C PHE A 216 -15.14 12.57 12.74
N LEU A 217 -14.73 12.97 11.53
CA LEU A 217 -15.16 14.25 10.96
C LEU A 217 -16.68 14.26 10.69
N LEU A 218 -17.21 13.18 10.12
CA LEU A 218 -18.66 13.00 9.94
C LEU A 218 -19.39 12.91 11.29
N ALA A 219 -18.81 12.21 12.27
CA ALA A 219 -19.28 12.16 13.66
C ALA A 219 -19.51 13.57 14.22
N THR A 220 -18.52 14.44 14.04
CA THR A 220 -18.56 15.83 14.48
C THR A 220 -19.69 16.61 13.79
N VAL A 221 -19.78 16.55 12.46
CA VAL A 221 -20.76 17.33 11.69
C VAL A 221 -22.19 16.92 12.06
N LEU A 222 -22.49 15.63 12.01
CA LEU A 222 -23.82 15.12 12.36
C LEU A 222 -24.13 15.32 13.85
N GLY A 223 -23.11 15.28 14.71
CA GLY A 223 -23.23 15.59 16.13
C GLY A 223 -23.64 17.04 16.35
N TRP A 224 -23.02 17.99 15.66
CA TRP A 224 -23.44 19.39 15.68
C TRP A 224 -24.90 19.59 15.25
N LEU A 225 -25.33 18.84 14.24
CA LEU A 225 -26.71 18.85 13.75
C LEU A 225 -27.71 18.14 14.69
N GLY A 226 -27.25 17.48 15.76
CA GLY A 226 -28.09 16.75 16.70
C GLY A 226 -28.61 15.41 16.16
N LEU A 227 -27.94 14.84 15.16
CA LEU A 227 -28.36 13.61 14.47
C LEU A 227 -27.70 12.34 15.04
N PHE A 228 -26.96 12.45 16.15
CA PHE A 228 -26.24 11.33 16.77
C PHE A 228 -26.73 10.92 18.16
N SER A 229 -28.00 11.15 18.45
CA SER A 229 -28.60 10.76 19.74
C SER A 229 -28.51 9.26 20.03
N VAL A 230 -28.47 8.42 18.99
CA VAL A 230 -28.27 6.96 19.11
C VAL A 230 -26.95 6.58 19.79
N LEU A 231 -25.93 7.45 19.72
CA LEU A 231 -24.63 7.31 20.40
C LEU A 231 -24.55 8.11 21.70
N SER A 232 -25.67 8.67 22.18
CA SER A 232 -25.70 9.57 23.32
C SER A 232 -24.88 10.87 23.14
N ILE A 233 -24.63 11.30 21.90
CA ILE A 233 -23.82 12.49 21.59
C ILE A 233 -24.73 13.74 21.59
N PRO A 234 -24.49 14.73 22.49
CA PRO A 234 -25.28 15.95 22.51
C PRO A 234 -24.98 16.87 21.32
N SER A 235 -25.97 17.66 20.91
CA SER A 235 -25.83 18.64 19.83
C SER A 235 -24.93 19.83 20.21
N GLY A 236 -24.55 20.63 19.21
CA GLY A 236 -23.69 21.80 19.44
C GLY A 236 -22.27 21.44 19.87
N ALA A 237 -21.53 22.40 20.43
CA ALA A 237 -20.12 22.24 20.82
C ALA A 237 -19.94 21.43 22.12
N SER A 238 -20.62 20.28 22.22
CA SER A 238 -20.45 19.32 23.31
C SER A 238 -19.02 18.77 23.35
N ALA A 239 -18.61 18.27 24.52
CA ALA A 239 -17.26 17.71 24.69
C ALA A 239 -17.01 16.54 23.74
N ASP A 240 -18.02 15.71 23.49
CA ASP A 240 -17.98 14.62 22.52
C ASP A 240 -17.69 15.15 21.10
N ASN A 241 -18.41 16.16 20.63
CA ASN A 241 -18.17 16.73 19.29
C ASN A 241 -16.79 17.38 19.17
N VAL A 242 -16.31 18.03 20.24
CA VAL A 242 -14.97 18.64 20.26
C VAL A 242 -13.89 17.56 20.18
N VAL A 243 -14.00 16.47 20.95
CA VAL A 243 -13.00 15.39 20.90
C VAL A 243 -13.04 14.65 19.57
N HIS A 244 -14.22 14.45 18.96
CA HIS A 244 -14.32 13.88 17.61
C HIS A 244 -13.59 14.75 16.58
N LEU A 245 -13.74 16.07 16.66
CA LEU A 245 -13.07 17.00 15.75
C LEU A 245 -11.55 16.97 15.94
N ILE A 246 -11.08 17.00 17.20
CA ILE A 246 -9.66 16.93 17.53
C ILE A 246 -9.07 15.61 17.05
N THR A 247 -9.76 14.48 17.27
CA THR A 247 -9.32 13.17 16.81
C THR A 247 -9.25 13.11 15.29
N ALA A 248 -10.26 13.62 14.57
CA ALA A 248 -10.24 13.70 13.12
C ALA A 248 -9.02 14.49 12.62
N ALA A 249 -8.81 15.69 13.16
CA ALA A 249 -7.68 16.54 12.81
C ALA A 249 -6.34 15.85 13.11
N ALA A 250 -6.17 15.28 14.30
CA ALA A 250 -4.96 14.55 14.69
C ALA A 250 -4.71 13.34 13.79
N THR A 251 -5.76 12.63 13.37
CA THR A 251 -5.65 11.47 12.47
C THR A 251 -5.16 11.89 11.09
N PHE A 252 -5.70 12.96 10.52
CA PHE A 252 -5.23 13.46 9.23
C PHE A 252 -3.80 14.02 9.30
N VAL A 253 -3.49 14.74 10.37
CA VAL A 253 -2.19 15.38 10.58
C VAL A 253 -1.07 14.36 10.86
N LEU A 254 -1.29 13.46 11.81
CA LEU A 254 -0.28 12.53 12.33
C LEU A 254 -0.37 11.15 11.67
N GLY A 255 -1.59 10.68 11.42
CA GLY A 255 -1.87 9.35 10.87
C GLY A 255 -1.82 9.26 9.35
N CYS A 256 -1.96 10.38 8.63
CA CYS A 256 -1.96 10.41 7.16
C CYS A 256 -0.76 11.17 6.56
N GLY A 257 0.13 11.70 7.39
CA GLY A 257 1.31 12.41 6.89
C GLY A 257 0.99 13.64 6.01
N LEU A 258 -0.15 14.30 6.20
CA LEU A 258 -0.56 15.48 5.43
C LEU A 258 0.54 16.57 5.44
N PHE A 259 1.32 16.65 6.52
CA PHE A 259 2.49 17.52 6.59
C PHE A 259 3.69 17.05 5.75
N ARG A 260 3.94 15.74 5.59
CA ARG A 260 5.03 15.22 4.72
C ARG A 260 4.75 15.49 3.24
N ALA A 261 3.49 15.42 2.83
CA ALA A 261 3.06 15.82 1.49
C ALA A 261 3.22 17.33 1.26
N ALA A 262 2.93 18.15 2.26
CA ALA A 262 3.08 19.61 2.18
C ALA A 262 4.53 20.10 2.28
N THR A 263 5.43 19.35 2.94
CA THR A 263 6.85 19.72 3.11
C THR A 263 7.78 19.12 2.05
N GLY A 264 7.27 18.31 1.13
CA GLY A 264 8.06 17.74 0.03
C GLY A 264 9.09 16.68 0.45
N GLN A 265 8.97 16.10 1.64
CA GLN A 265 9.86 15.02 2.07
C GLN A 265 9.44 13.70 1.42
N PRO A 266 10.32 13.04 0.64
CA PRO A 266 9.99 11.78 -0.02
C PRO A 266 9.62 10.72 1.02
N ALA A 267 8.57 9.95 0.72
CA ALA A 267 8.21 8.79 1.52
C ALA A 267 9.41 7.84 1.54
N ALA A 268 9.88 7.48 2.75
CA ALA A 268 10.94 6.48 2.91
C ALA A 268 10.47 5.19 2.22
N ALA A 269 11.24 4.79 1.20
CA ALA A 269 11.01 3.61 0.37
C ALA A 269 11.34 2.30 1.10
#